data_AF-A0A9P6MWR3-F1
#
_entry.id   AF-A0A9P6MWR3-F1
#
_cell.length_a   1.000
_cell.length_b   1.000
_cell.length_c   1.000
_cell.angle_alpha   90.00
_cell.angle_beta   90.00
_cell.angle_gamma   90.00
#
_symmetry.space_group_name_H-M   'P 1'
#
loop_
_entity.id
_entity.type
_entity.pdbx_description
1 polymer ?
#
loop_
_entity_poly.entity_id
_entity_poly.type
_entity_poly.pdbx_seq_one_letter_code
_entity_poly.pdbx_strand_id
1 'polypeptide(L)'
;MKVTKTEGNKKFERRVAPSKAPRRLLKKKLRDLERLIKNKNSLKDLPEEVVQETEKKMADVKKQIEALGPEEPAAAQTSTNEDGSSKSKGLKFTELRRAGRRISAFKRQHPNYETSEEESKAMEDLELDLLYIKHFPRDEEYISIYPESPLEDEAQIKTQTEIRERIAKARASGELKKPSGSSEGSVAEEAPKAVTGKHPVSNWSDESDESDDEEGEEDTKHGQARRTG
;
A
#
# COMPACT_ATOMS: atom_id res chain seq x y z
N MET A 1 53.99 -22.21 -6.93
CA MET A 1 52.93 -22.60 -7.90
C MET A 1 51.91 -21.46 -7.95
N LYS A 2 51.73 -20.80 -9.10
CA LYS A 2 50.74 -19.71 -9.28
C LYS A 2 49.51 -20.30 -9.96
N VAL A 3 48.36 -20.27 -9.28
CA VAL A 3 47.07 -20.71 -9.84
C VAL A 3 46.33 -19.48 -10.34
N THR A 4 46.26 -19.29 -11.65
CA THR A 4 45.46 -18.24 -12.29
C THR A 4 44.05 -18.77 -12.54
N LYS A 5 43.06 -18.32 -11.76
CA LYS A 5 41.64 -18.51 -12.09
C LYS A 5 41.24 -17.51 -13.17
N THR A 6 41.03 -18.01 -14.39
CA THR A 6 40.33 -17.28 -15.45
C THR A 6 38.83 -17.51 -15.27
N GLU A 7 38.13 -16.57 -14.64
CA GLU A 7 36.68 -16.60 -14.58
C GLU A 7 36.11 -16.04 -15.90
N GLY A 8 35.52 -16.95 -16.68
CA GLY A 8 34.86 -16.63 -17.94
C GLY A 8 33.66 -15.72 -17.71
N ASN A 9 33.71 -14.55 -18.33
CA ASN A 9 32.63 -13.56 -18.37
C ASN A 9 31.41 -14.16 -19.11
N LYS A 10 30.50 -14.80 -18.40
CA LYS A 10 29.23 -15.28 -18.97
C LYS A 10 28.32 -14.07 -19.23
N LYS A 11 28.36 -13.55 -20.46
CA LYS A 11 27.39 -12.55 -20.94
C LYS A 11 25.98 -13.11 -20.77
N PHE A 12 25.17 -12.43 -19.97
CA PHE A 12 23.75 -12.74 -19.81
C PHE A 12 23.02 -12.37 -21.10
N GLU A 13 22.91 -13.31 -22.03
CA GLU A 13 22.05 -13.16 -23.20
C GLU A 13 20.59 -13.14 -22.72
N ARG A 14 19.97 -11.95 -22.72
CA ARG A 14 18.52 -11.86 -22.60
C ARG A 14 17.93 -12.53 -23.83
N ARG A 15 17.39 -13.74 -23.65
CA ARG A 15 16.51 -14.37 -24.62
C ARG A 15 15.22 -13.57 -24.70
N VAL A 16 15.24 -12.48 -25.46
CA VAL A 16 14.02 -11.76 -25.83
C VAL A 16 13.36 -12.64 -26.88
N ALA A 17 12.29 -13.35 -26.52
CA ALA A 17 11.40 -13.97 -27.48
C ALA A 17 11.06 -12.94 -28.58
N PRO A 18 10.99 -13.32 -29.88
CA PRO A 18 10.71 -12.38 -30.95
C PRO A 18 9.46 -11.58 -30.58
N SER A 19 9.66 -10.31 -30.24
CA SER A 19 8.69 -9.57 -29.47
C SER A 19 7.49 -9.28 -30.36
N LYS A 20 6.38 -9.99 -30.15
CA LYS A 20 5.07 -9.42 -30.46
C LYS A 20 5.03 -8.09 -29.73
N ALA A 21 5.04 -6.98 -30.46
CA ALA A 21 5.04 -5.66 -29.84
C ALA A 21 3.88 -5.59 -28.84
N PRO A 22 4.11 -5.18 -27.58
CA PRO A 22 3.04 -5.17 -26.59
C PRO A 22 1.85 -4.37 -27.13
N ARG A 23 0.63 -4.91 -26.98
CA ARG A 23 -0.62 -4.35 -27.54
C ARG A 23 -0.77 -2.84 -27.30
N ARG A 24 -0.28 -2.34 -26.16
CA ARG A 24 -0.21 -0.91 -25.81
C ARG A 24 0.54 -0.08 -26.84
N LEU A 25 1.68 -0.57 -27.35
CA LEU A 25 2.46 0.11 -28.39
C LEU A 25 1.75 0.09 -29.73
N LEU A 26 1.05 -1.01 -30.08
CA LEU A 26 0.24 -1.07 -31.30
C LEU A 26 -0.93 -0.09 -31.26
N LYS A 27 -1.65 0.00 -30.13
CA LYS A 27 -2.69 1.00 -29.89
C LYS A 27 -2.15 2.44 -29.95
N LYS A 28 -0.92 2.68 -29.49
CA LYS A 28 -0.27 3.99 -29.61
C LYS A 28 0.01 4.32 -31.07
N LYS A 29 0.65 3.41 -31.82
CA LYS A 29 0.92 3.55 -33.25
C LYS A 29 -0.36 3.82 -34.06
N LEU A 30 -1.44 3.09 -33.78
CA LEU A 30 -2.73 3.30 -34.41
C LEU A 30 -3.28 4.71 -34.17
N ARG A 31 -3.24 5.19 -32.92
CA ARG A 31 -3.66 6.56 -32.59
C ARG A 31 -2.81 7.63 -33.25
N ASP A 32 -1.49 7.43 -33.33
CA ASP A 32 -0.58 8.39 -33.96
C ASP A 32 -0.81 8.47 -35.47
N LEU A 33 -1.00 7.33 -36.15
CA LEU A 33 -1.37 7.28 -37.57
C LEU A 33 -2.75 7.90 -37.84
N GLU A 34 -3.74 7.62 -36.99
CA GLU A 34 -5.05 8.25 -37.12
C GLU A 34 -5.00 9.76 -36.94
N ARG A 35 -4.19 10.26 -36.01
CA ARG A 35 -3.98 11.70 -35.82
C ARG A 35 -3.33 12.32 -37.06
N LEU A 36 -2.33 11.67 -37.64
CA LEU A 36 -1.65 12.16 -38.84
C LEU A 36 -2.64 12.40 -40.00
N ILE A 37 -3.59 11.49 -40.21
CA ILE A 37 -4.59 11.58 -41.27
C ILE A 37 -5.74 12.54 -40.90
N LYS A 38 -6.19 12.54 -39.65
CA LYS A 38 -7.31 13.39 -39.19
C LYS A 38 -6.93 14.87 -39.02
N ASN A 39 -5.64 15.16 -38.85
CA ASN A 39 -5.15 16.51 -38.70
C ASN A 39 -5.19 17.27 -40.03
N LYS A 40 -6.11 18.22 -40.15
CA LYS A 40 -6.36 19.03 -41.37
C LYS A 40 -5.14 19.81 -41.87
N ASN A 41 -4.18 20.12 -40.98
CA ASN A 41 -2.96 20.84 -41.34
C ASN A 41 -1.93 19.91 -41.97
N SER A 42 -1.70 18.72 -41.40
CA SER A 42 -0.76 17.75 -41.96
C SER A 42 -1.27 17.07 -43.23
N LEU A 43 -2.58 16.98 -43.43
CA LEU A 43 -3.17 16.36 -44.62
C LEU A 43 -2.99 17.20 -45.88
N LYS A 44 -2.97 18.54 -45.76
CA LYS A 44 -2.77 19.45 -46.91
C LYS A 44 -1.36 19.42 -47.46
N ASP A 45 -0.39 19.14 -46.58
CA ASP A 45 1.04 19.13 -46.90
C ASP A 45 1.55 17.72 -47.27
N LEU A 46 0.69 16.70 -47.19
CA LEU A 46 1.06 15.31 -47.46
C LEU A 46 0.72 14.88 -48.90
N PRO A 47 1.65 14.26 -49.64
CA PRO A 47 1.36 13.64 -50.92
C PRO A 47 0.33 12.51 -50.78
N GLU A 48 -0.54 12.33 -51.77
CA GLU A 48 -1.58 11.29 -51.78
C GLU A 48 -1.00 9.87 -51.64
N GLU A 49 0.19 9.63 -52.20
CA GLU A 49 0.91 8.35 -52.06
C GLU A 49 1.22 8.04 -50.58
N VAL A 50 1.64 9.05 -49.82
CA VAL A 50 1.97 8.90 -48.39
C VAL A 50 0.71 8.64 -47.57
N VAL A 51 -0.41 9.27 -47.93
CA VAL A 51 -1.72 8.99 -47.30
C VAL A 51 -2.11 7.53 -47.49
N GLN A 52 -2.05 7.02 -48.73
CA GLN A 52 -2.36 5.62 -49.02
C GLN A 52 -1.45 4.64 -48.27
N GLU A 53 -0.16 4.95 -48.15
CA GLU A 53 0.76 4.14 -47.35
C GLU A 53 0.41 4.16 -45.86
N THR A 54 0.03 5.31 -45.31
CA THR A 54 -0.34 5.42 -43.89
C THR A 54 -1.62 4.65 -43.59
N GLU A 55 -2.58 4.64 -44.51
CA GLU A 55 -3.80 3.83 -44.41
C GLU A 55 -3.52 2.33 -44.45
N LYS A 56 -2.63 1.88 -45.34
CA LYS A 56 -2.16 0.49 -45.38
C LYS A 56 -1.50 0.10 -44.04
N LYS A 57 -0.60 0.94 -43.53
CA LYS A 57 0.07 0.74 -42.23
C LYS A 57 -0.94 0.69 -41.07
N MET A 58 -1.99 1.51 -41.09
CA MET A 58 -3.07 1.43 -40.10
C MET A 58 -3.83 0.10 -40.17
N ALA A 59 -4.16 -0.36 -41.37
CA ALA A 59 -4.84 -1.64 -41.56
C ALA A 59 -4.00 -2.81 -41.02
N ASP A 60 -2.69 -2.79 -41.24
CA ASP A 60 -1.78 -3.82 -40.73
C ASP A 60 -1.70 -3.80 -39.21
N VAL A 61 -1.63 -2.61 -38.59
CA VAL A 61 -1.64 -2.49 -37.12
C VAL A 61 -2.98 -2.95 -36.53
N LYS A 62 -4.12 -2.71 -37.21
CA LYS A 62 -5.42 -3.23 -36.80
C LYS A 62 -5.45 -4.76 -36.84
N LYS A 63 -4.97 -5.37 -37.93
CA LYS A 63 -4.83 -6.84 -38.03
C LYS A 63 -3.91 -7.41 -36.96
N GLN A 64 -2.82 -6.73 -36.61
CA GLN A 64 -1.94 -7.13 -35.51
C GLN A 64 -2.64 -7.06 -34.15
N ILE A 65 -3.49 -6.06 -33.91
CA ILE A 65 -4.28 -5.95 -32.67
C ILE A 65 -5.35 -7.04 -32.61
N GLU A 66 -6.01 -7.34 -33.73
CA GLU A 66 -7.02 -8.39 -33.84
C GLU A 66 -6.40 -9.79 -33.66
N ALA A 67 -5.22 -10.04 -34.23
CA ALA A 67 -4.46 -11.26 -34.04
C ALA A 67 -3.98 -11.46 -32.58
N LEU A 68 -3.96 -10.41 -31.76
CA LEU A 68 -3.70 -10.49 -30.32
C LEU A 68 -4.96 -10.83 -29.51
N GLY A 69 -6.11 -11.07 -30.15
CA GLY A 69 -7.38 -11.45 -29.52
C GLY A 69 -8.12 -10.27 -28.89
N PRO A 70 -9.30 -10.49 -28.26
CA PRO A 70 -9.97 -9.48 -27.45
C PRO A 70 -9.06 -8.99 -26.33
N GLU A 71 -9.19 -7.72 -25.96
CA GLU A 71 -8.53 -7.19 -24.77
C GLU A 71 -9.23 -7.82 -23.57
N GLU A 72 -8.65 -8.88 -23.01
CA GLU A 72 -8.98 -9.20 -21.64
C GLU A 72 -8.61 -7.95 -20.83
N PRO A 73 -9.57 -7.33 -20.13
CA PRO A 73 -9.22 -6.22 -19.26
C PRO A 73 -8.14 -6.76 -18.34
N ALA A 74 -7.07 -6.00 -18.10
CA ALA A 74 -6.01 -6.42 -17.17
C ALA A 74 -6.56 -6.71 -15.74
N ALA A 75 -7.84 -6.43 -15.49
CA ALA A 75 -8.60 -6.82 -14.31
C ALA A 75 -9.16 -8.27 -14.33
N ALA A 76 -9.26 -8.95 -15.47
CA ALA A 76 -9.89 -10.27 -15.57
C ALA A 76 -8.94 -11.47 -15.38
N GLN A 77 -7.62 -11.26 -15.35
CA GLN A 77 -6.65 -12.34 -15.13
C GLN A 77 -6.23 -12.51 -13.66
N THR A 78 -6.72 -11.67 -12.75
CA THR A 78 -6.54 -11.85 -11.28
C THR A 78 -7.86 -12.04 -10.52
N SER A 79 -8.99 -12.08 -11.23
CA SER A 79 -10.35 -11.98 -10.67
C SER A 79 -10.96 -13.31 -10.23
N THR A 80 -10.27 -14.05 -9.36
CA THR A 80 -10.97 -15.03 -8.51
C THR A 80 -10.68 -14.89 -7.03
N ASN A 81 -9.76 -14.01 -6.58
CA ASN A 81 -9.45 -13.83 -5.15
C ASN A 81 -8.86 -12.45 -4.76
N GLU A 82 -8.78 -11.47 -5.68
CA GLU A 82 -8.10 -10.18 -5.42
C GLU A 82 -9.03 -9.00 -5.10
N ASP A 83 -10.34 -9.22 -5.12
CA ASP A 83 -11.39 -8.22 -4.91
C ASP A 83 -11.62 -7.85 -3.43
N GLY A 84 -10.64 -8.12 -2.57
CA GLY A 84 -10.46 -7.31 -1.38
C GLY A 84 -10.18 -5.88 -1.83
N SER A 85 -11.23 -5.05 -1.85
CA SER A 85 -11.25 -3.63 -2.21
C SER A 85 -9.89 -2.96 -1.99
N SER A 86 -9.34 -2.29 -3.01
CA SER A 86 -8.08 -1.53 -2.87
C SER A 86 -8.06 -0.60 -1.65
N LYS A 87 -9.25 -0.15 -1.20
CA LYS A 87 -9.44 0.62 0.03
C LYS A 87 -9.08 -0.17 1.29
N SER A 88 -9.53 -1.43 1.40
CA SER A 88 -9.22 -2.28 2.56
C SER A 88 -7.76 -2.69 2.60
N LYS A 89 -7.08 -2.81 1.45
CA LYS A 89 -5.62 -3.05 1.39
C LYS A 89 -4.82 -1.91 2.04
N GLY A 90 -5.22 -0.65 1.81
CA GLY A 90 -4.60 0.52 2.45
C GLY A 90 -4.82 0.54 3.96
N LEU A 91 -6.06 0.29 4.41
CA LEU A 91 -6.41 0.23 5.83
C LEU A 91 -5.71 -0.93 6.56
N LYS A 92 -5.68 -2.13 5.98
CA LYS A 92 -4.93 -3.27 6.54
C LYS A 92 -3.45 -2.95 6.71
N PHE A 93 -2.84 -2.22 5.76
CA PHE A 93 -1.42 -1.86 5.85
C PHE A 93 -1.14 -0.89 7.01
N THR A 94 -1.97 0.14 7.19
CA THR A 94 -1.80 1.09 8.29
C THR A 94 -2.01 0.41 9.64
N GLU A 95 -3.00 -0.47 9.75
CA GLU A 95 -3.24 -1.25 10.96
C GLU A 95 -2.14 -2.27 11.25
N LEU A 96 -1.61 -2.93 10.21
CA LEU A 96 -0.47 -3.85 10.37
C LEU A 96 0.74 -3.12 10.94
N ARG A 97 1.01 -1.91 10.44
CA ARG A 97 2.07 -1.04 10.97
C ARG A 97 1.78 -0.59 12.40
N ARG A 98 0.52 -0.28 12.72
CA ARG A 98 0.09 0.12 14.07
C ARG A 98 0.25 -1.02 15.08
N ALA A 99 -0.22 -2.22 14.74
CA ALA A 99 -0.05 -3.44 15.55
C ALA A 99 1.43 -3.76 15.78
N GLY A 100 2.25 -3.71 14.73
CA GLY A 100 3.71 -3.93 14.85
C GLY A 100 4.40 -2.92 15.77
N ARG A 101 4.02 -1.63 15.69
CA ARG A 101 4.52 -0.59 16.61
C ARG A 101 4.09 -0.84 18.05
N ARG A 102 2.83 -1.23 18.29
CA ARG A 102 2.33 -1.56 19.63
C ARG A 102 3.07 -2.75 20.23
N ILE A 103 3.25 -3.83 19.47
CA ILE A 103 4.05 -4.99 19.89
C ILE A 103 5.49 -4.56 20.25
N SER A 104 6.13 -3.76 19.40
CA SER A 104 7.51 -3.31 19.63
C SER A 104 7.62 -2.39 20.86
N ALA A 105 6.65 -1.50 21.04
CA ALA A 105 6.58 -0.62 22.21
C ALA A 105 6.32 -1.42 23.51
N PHE A 106 5.41 -2.40 23.46
CA PHE A 106 5.07 -3.27 24.57
C PHE A 106 6.29 -4.06 25.04
N LYS A 107 7.02 -4.72 24.13
CA LYS A 107 8.27 -5.42 24.44
C LYS A 107 9.34 -4.54 25.09
N ARG A 108 9.38 -3.25 24.72
CA ARG A 108 10.33 -2.28 25.30
C ARG A 108 9.91 -1.82 26.71
N GLN A 109 8.61 -1.66 26.94
CA GLN A 109 8.06 -1.22 28.23
C GLN A 109 7.98 -2.36 29.26
N HIS A 110 7.75 -3.57 28.78
CA HIS A 110 7.57 -4.77 29.58
C HIS A 110 8.66 -5.79 29.22
N PRO A 111 9.93 -5.58 29.65
CA PRO A 111 11.01 -6.53 29.36
C PRO A 111 10.77 -7.90 30.00
N ASN A 112 9.94 -7.97 31.03
CA ASN A 112 9.61 -9.18 31.78
C ASN A 112 8.29 -9.84 31.33
N TYR A 113 7.79 -9.49 30.14
CA TYR A 113 6.47 -9.95 29.65
C TYR A 113 6.34 -11.48 29.57
N GLU A 114 7.45 -12.22 29.53
CA GLU A 114 7.47 -13.69 29.51
C GLU A 114 7.27 -14.30 30.91
N THR A 115 7.48 -13.52 31.97
CA THR A 115 7.43 -13.99 33.37
C THR A 115 6.18 -13.54 34.12
N SER A 116 5.60 -12.39 33.74
CA SER A 116 4.35 -11.90 34.31
C SER A 116 3.16 -12.45 33.52
N GLU A 117 2.21 -13.11 34.19
CA GLU A 117 1.01 -13.63 33.54
C GLU A 117 0.16 -12.53 32.88
N GLU A 118 0.06 -11.36 33.52
CA GLU A 118 -0.72 -10.23 33.02
C GLU A 118 -0.08 -9.65 31.75
N GLU A 119 1.25 -9.49 31.75
CA GLU A 119 1.98 -8.97 30.59
C GLU A 119 2.03 -9.99 29.45
N SER A 120 2.10 -11.29 29.76
CA SER A 120 2.04 -12.36 28.76
C SER A 120 0.69 -12.36 28.05
N LYS A 121 -0.42 -12.23 28.78
CA LYS A 121 -1.77 -12.12 28.20
C LYS A 121 -1.91 -10.90 27.31
N ALA A 122 -1.44 -9.73 27.78
CA ALA A 122 -1.45 -8.51 26.98
C ALA A 122 -0.61 -8.64 25.68
N MET A 123 0.53 -9.32 25.75
CA MET A 123 1.34 -9.63 24.56
C MET A 123 0.61 -10.58 23.61
N GLU A 124 -0.06 -11.62 24.13
CA GLU A 124 -0.84 -12.56 23.34
C GLU A 124 -1.99 -11.88 22.59
N ASP A 125 -2.66 -10.92 23.24
CA ASP A 125 -3.73 -10.13 22.62
C ASP A 125 -3.21 -9.26 21.47
N LEU A 126 -2.05 -8.62 21.64
CA LEU A 126 -1.41 -7.85 20.59
C LEU A 126 -0.96 -8.73 19.40
N GLU A 127 -0.53 -9.96 19.67
CA GLU A 127 -0.20 -10.93 18.63
C GLU A 127 -1.46 -11.43 17.90
N LEU A 128 -2.57 -11.62 18.62
CA LEU A 128 -3.86 -11.95 18.01
C LEU A 128 -4.35 -10.83 17.10
N ASP A 129 -4.21 -9.56 17.50
CA ASP A 129 -4.54 -8.41 16.64
C ASP A 129 -3.73 -8.45 15.33
N LEU A 130 -2.43 -8.74 15.42
CA LEU A 130 -1.57 -8.84 14.23
C LEU A 130 -1.99 -10.00 13.31
N LEU A 131 -2.35 -11.14 13.89
CA LEU A 131 -2.83 -12.31 13.15
C LEU A 131 -4.19 -12.04 12.49
N TYR A 132 -5.09 -11.32 13.17
CA TYR A 132 -6.36 -10.89 12.62
C TYR A 132 -6.16 -10.08 11.34
N ILE A 133 -5.31 -9.06 11.36
CA ILE A 133 -5.07 -8.21 10.18
C ILE A 133 -4.53 -9.04 9.00
N LYS A 134 -3.61 -9.97 9.28
CA LYS A 134 -2.95 -10.81 8.26
C LYS A 134 -3.87 -11.87 7.66
N HIS A 135 -4.69 -12.49 8.49
CA HIS A 135 -5.51 -13.65 8.12
C HIS A 135 -6.99 -13.34 7.99
N PHE A 136 -7.36 -12.05 7.98
CA PHE A 136 -8.73 -11.63 7.72
C PHE A 136 -9.22 -12.16 6.36
N PRO A 137 -10.45 -12.72 6.29
CA PRO A 137 -11.02 -13.25 5.05
C PRO A 137 -10.90 -12.28 3.87
N ARG A 138 -10.62 -12.80 2.67
CA ARG A 138 -10.49 -11.96 1.46
C ARG A 138 -11.84 -11.62 0.84
N ASP A 139 -12.85 -12.43 1.14
CA ASP A 139 -14.20 -12.35 0.56
C ASP A 139 -15.10 -11.34 1.30
N GLU A 140 -14.63 -10.81 2.42
CA GLU A 140 -15.37 -9.90 3.29
C GLU A 140 -14.71 -8.51 3.37
N GLU A 141 -15.52 -7.49 3.63
CA GLU A 141 -15.00 -6.15 3.92
C GLU A 141 -14.26 -6.15 5.25
N TYR A 142 -13.08 -5.51 5.27
CA TYR A 142 -12.24 -5.50 6.45
C TYR A 142 -12.83 -4.64 7.57
N ILE A 143 -12.90 -5.19 8.77
CA ILE A 143 -13.38 -4.49 9.96
C ILE A 143 -12.17 -4.05 10.79
N SER A 144 -12.03 -2.74 10.98
CA SER A 144 -10.90 -2.14 11.71
C SER A 144 -10.85 -2.61 13.17
N ILE A 145 -9.66 -3.00 13.65
CA ILE A 145 -9.45 -3.25 15.09
C ILE A 145 -9.17 -1.94 15.83
N TYR A 146 -8.62 -0.95 15.12
CA TYR A 146 -8.21 0.32 15.71
C TYR A 146 -8.94 1.50 15.06
N PRO A 147 -10.29 1.52 15.05
CA PRO A 147 -11.05 2.61 14.47
C PRO A 147 -10.85 3.89 15.29
N GLU A 148 -10.99 5.04 14.64
CA GLU A 148 -10.91 6.35 15.31
C GLU A 148 -12.14 6.60 16.20
N SER A 149 -13.30 6.14 15.75
CA SER A 149 -14.56 6.11 16.51
C SER A 149 -14.91 4.67 16.90
N PRO A 150 -15.61 4.46 18.04
CA PRO A 150 -16.13 3.14 18.39
C PRO A 150 -17.01 2.55 17.26
N LEU A 151 -16.98 1.23 17.12
CA LEU A 151 -17.92 0.53 16.24
C LEU A 151 -19.33 0.63 16.85
N GLU A 152 -20.27 1.19 16.11
CA GLU A 152 -21.69 1.30 16.53
C GLU A 152 -22.53 0.13 16.02
N ASP A 153 -22.09 -0.54 14.95
CA ASP A 153 -22.81 -1.64 14.33
C ASP A 153 -22.54 -2.98 15.05
N GLU A 154 -23.56 -3.50 15.74
CA GLU A 154 -23.51 -4.79 16.41
C GLU A 154 -23.15 -5.96 15.48
N ALA A 155 -23.52 -5.90 14.20
CA ALA A 155 -23.21 -6.95 13.24
C ALA A 155 -21.71 -6.99 12.93
N GLN A 156 -21.07 -5.82 12.81
CA GLN A 156 -19.62 -5.70 12.63
C GLN A 156 -18.85 -6.16 13.87
N ILE A 157 -19.37 -5.87 15.06
CA ILE A 157 -18.77 -6.34 16.31
C ILE A 157 -18.83 -7.88 16.39
N LYS A 158 -19.99 -8.47 16.09
CA LYS A 158 -20.18 -9.93 16.11
C LYS A 158 -19.24 -10.62 15.13
N THR A 159 -19.22 -10.18 13.87
CA THR A 159 -18.31 -10.73 12.84
C THR A 159 -16.84 -10.55 13.22
N GLN A 160 -16.44 -9.39 13.76
CA GLN A 160 -15.08 -9.19 14.27
C GLN A 160 -14.73 -10.19 15.38
N THR A 161 -15.62 -10.40 16.35
CA THR A 161 -15.39 -11.35 17.45
C THR A 161 -15.30 -12.79 16.95
N GLU A 162 -16.18 -13.21 16.04
CA GLU A 162 -16.18 -14.55 15.45
C GLU A 162 -14.88 -14.84 14.70
N ILE A 163 -14.40 -13.89 13.89
CA ILE A 163 -13.14 -14.02 13.15
C ILE A 163 -11.96 -14.07 14.13
N ARG A 164 -11.95 -13.23 15.16
CA ARG A 164 -10.90 -13.21 16.19
C ARG A 164 -10.85 -14.53 16.96
N GLU A 165 -11.99 -15.08 17.34
CA GLU A 165 -12.07 -16.40 17.99
C GLU A 165 -11.59 -17.54 17.08
N ARG A 166 -11.98 -17.52 15.81
CA ARG A 166 -11.53 -18.51 14.82
C ARG A 166 -10.01 -18.49 14.69
N ILE A 167 -9.42 -17.31 14.64
CA ILE A 167 -7.96 -17.12 14.55
C ILE A 167 -7.28 -17.57 15.85
N ALA A 168 -7.86 -17.28 17.02
CA ALA A 168 -7.35 -17.76 18.29
C ALA A 168 -7.35 -19.30 18.37
N LYS A 169 -8.44 -19.95 17.92
CA LYS A 169 -8.52 -21.42 17.81
C LYS A 169 -7.49 -21.98 16.83
N ALA A 170 -7.32 -21.37 15.67
CA ALA A 170 -6.33 -21.78 14.66
C ALA A 170 -4.88 -21.56 15.13
N ARG A 171 -4.63 -20.55 15.96
CA ARG A 171 -3.35 -20.35 16.64
C ARG A 171 -3.10 -21.46 17.68
N ALA A 172 -4.10 -21.78 18.49
CA ALA A 172 -4.00 -22.83 19.51
C ALA A 172 -3.82 -24.23 18.90
N SER A 173 -4.44 -24.50 17.74
CA SER A 173 -4.26 -25.75 17.00
C SER A 173 -2.89 -25.87 16.30
N GLY A 174 -2.11 -24.79 16.25
CA GLY A 174 -0.81 -24.74 15.56
C GLY A 174 -0.91 -24.55 14.04
N GLU A 175 -2.11 -24.33 13.49
CA GLU A 175 -2.30 -24.01 12.07
C GLU A 175 -1.72 -22.63 11.73
N LEU A 176 -1.86 -21.67 12.65
CA LEU A 176 -1.24 -20.34 12.55
C LEU A 176 0.01 -20.26 13.43
N LYS A 177 1.16 -19.96 12.81
CA LYS A 177 2.42 -19.76 13.52
C LYS A 177 2.40 -18.44 14.30
N LYS A 178 3.01 -18.45 15.49
CA LYS A 178 3.30 -17.23 16.26
C LYS A 178 4.02 -16.23 15.33
N PRO A 179 3.67 -14.93 15.36
CA PRO A 179 4.41 -13.94 14.59
C PRO A 179 5.85 -13.87 15.10
N SER A 180 6.76 -14.61 14.47
CA SER A 180 8.19 -14.52 14.76
C SER A 180 8.62 -13.08 14.49
N GLY A 181 9.37 -12.48 15.42
CA GLY A 181 9.77 -11.06 15.42
C GLY A 181 10.52 -10.55 14.19
N SER A 182 10.73 -11.38 13.16
CA SER A 182 11.15 -11.01 11.81
C SER A 182 9.99 -10.39 11.00
N SER A 183 9.34 -9.37 11.57
CA SER A 183 8.68 -8.35 10.76
C SER A 183 9.70 -7.31 10.26
N GLU A 184 10.97 -7.67 10.18
CA GLU A 184 11.93 -7.12 9.23
C GLU A 184 11.73 -7.76 7.84
N GLY A 185 10.49 -7.78 7.38
CA GLY A 185 10.20 -7.89 5.96
C GLY A 185 10.45 -6.54 5.32
N SER A 186 11.73 -6.24 5.05
CA SER A 186 12.19 -5.42 3.93
C SER A 186 11.26 -4.28 3.49
N VAL A 187 11.00 -3.31 4.36
CA VAL A 187 11.05 -1.93 3.87
C VAL A 187 12.52 -1.60 3.94
N ALA A 188 13.24 -1.89 2.85
CA ALA A 188 14.52 -1.27 2.65
C ALA A 188 14.25 0.24 2.65
N GLU A 189 14.47 0.89 3.80
CA GLU A 189 15.06 2.21 3.77
C GLU A 189 16.41 2.03 3.08
N GLU A 190 16.39 2.06 1.74
CA GLU A 190 17.52 2.62 1.05
C GLU A 190 17.61 4.05 1.56
N ALA A 191 18.52 4.27 2.51
CA ALA A 191 19.00 5.58 2.85
C ALA A 191 19.19 6.34 1.53
N PRO A 192 18.56 7.53 1.35
CA PRO A 192 18.71 8.25 0.11
C PRO A 192 20.20 8.53 -0.06
N LYS A 193 20.82 7.89 -1.07
CA LYS A 193 22.18 8.23 -1.48
C LYS A 193 22.18 9.73 -1.70
N ALA A 194 23.00 10.43 -0.91
CA ALA A 194 23.15 11.87 -0.97
C ALA A 194 23.37 12.29 -2.43
N VAL A 195 22.33 12.84 -3.06
CA VAL A 195 22.47 13.50 -4.34
C VAL A 195 23.14 14.83 -4.01
N THR A 196 24.43 14.93 -4.30
CA THR A 196 25.18 16.19 -4.22
C THR A 196 24.77 17.06 -5.40
N GLY A 197 23.51 17.51 -5.40
CA GLY A 197 23.00 18.54 -6.29
C GLY A 197 22.83 19.81 -5.49
N LYS A 198 23.71 20.79 -5.70
CA LYS A 198 23.52 22.16 -5.21
C LYS A 198 22.19 22.67 -5.77
N HIS A 199 21.20 22.85 -4.92
CA HIS A 199 20.04 23.70 -5.18
C HIS A 199 19.95 24.76 -4.08
N PRO A 200 19.65 26.01 -4.44
CA PRO A 200 19.78 27.16 -3.55
C PRO A 200 18.76 27.13 -2.42
N VAL A 201 19.25 27.41 -1.21
CA VAL A 201 18.48 27.59 0.02
C VAL A 201 17.54 28.80 -0.12
N SER A 202 16.23 28.55 -0.16
CA SER A 202 15.23 29.58 0.14
C SER A 202 14.98 29.58 1.64
N ASN A 203 15.52 30.60 2.28
CA ASN A 203 15.38 30.95 3.69
C ASN A 203 13.90 31.22 4.04
N TRP A 204 13.28 30.34 4.82
CA TRP A 204 12.08 30.66 5.59
C TRP A 204 12.50 30.63 7.06
N SER A 205 12.73 31.82 7.59
CA SER A 205 12.97 32.03 9.01
C SER A 205 11.68 31.75 9.77
N ASP A 206 11.81 30.83 10.72
CA ASP A 206 10.92 30.55 11.83
C ASP A 206 11.05 31.71 12.82
N GLU A 207 10.03 32.56 12.90
CA GLU A 207 9.92 33.59 13.93
C GLU A 207 8.83 33.14 14.89
N SER A 208 9.30 32.60 16.02
CA SER A 208 8.52 32.42 17.22
C SER A 208 8.06 33.78 17.71
N ASP A 209 6.76 33.94 17.99
CA ASP A 209 6.31 34.99 18.88
C ASP A 209 5.33 34.40 19.90
N GLU A 210 5.75 34.56 21.16
CA GLU A 210 5.04 34.24 22.37
C GLU A 210 3.81 35.14 22.49
N SER A 211 2.69 34.61 22.98
CA SER A 211 1.62 35.45 23.48
C SER A 211 1.15 34.89 24.81
N ASP A 212 1.58 35.64 25.80
CA ASP A 212 1.39 35.59 27.23
C ASP A 212 -0.06 35.90 27.65
N ASP A 213 -0.31 35.56 28.90
CA ASP A 213 -1.51 35.62 29.74
C ASP A 213 -2.40 36.88 29.62
N GLU A 214 -3.73 36.72 29.70
CA GLU A 214 -4.56 37.60 30.55
C GLU A 214 -5.94 37.02 30.91
N GLU A 215 -6.40 37.43 32.08
CA GLU A 215 -7.34 36.83 33.02
C GLU A 215 -8.84 36.85 32.62
N GLY A 216 -9.61 35.97 33.26
CA GLY A 216 -11.07 35.99 33.25
C GLY A 216 -11.69 35.17 34.38
N GLU A 217 -11.68 35.73 35.60
CA GLU A 217 -12.53 35.31 36.71
C GLU A 217 -13.99 35.75 36.47
N GLU A 218 -14.97 34.84 36.47
CA GLU A 218 -16.36 35.15 36.88
C GLU A 218 -17.06 33.94 37.53
N ASP A 219 -17.24 34.05 38.85
CA ASP A 219 -18.44 33.75 39.64
C ASP A 219 -19.30 32.50 39.33
N THR A 220 -19.06 31.42 40.10
CA THR A 220 -20.15 30.51 40.51
C THR A 220 -20.33 30.52 42.02
N LYS A 221 -21.23 31.40 42.47
CA LYS A 221 -21.68 31.54 43.86
C LYS A 221 -22.50 30.31 44.28
N HIS A 222 -21.82 29.32 44.87
CA HIS A 222 -22.46 28.19 45.55
C HIS A 222 -23.09 28.68 46.87
N GLY A 223 -24.42 28.70 46.92
CA GLY A 223 -25.17 28.86 48.15
C GLY A 223 -25.07 27.59 49.01
N GLN A 224 -24.43 27.70 50.17
CA GLN A 224 -24.63 26.75 51.27
C GLN A 224 -24.90 27.49 52.57
N ALA A 225 -26.01 27.10 53.19
CA ALA A 225 -26.50 27.57 54.47
C ALA A 225 -25.68 27.03 55.66
N ARG A 226 -25.56 27.83 56.73
CA ARG A 226 -25.48 27.45 58.16
C ARG A 226 -25.51 28.76 58.98
N ARG A 227 -26.58 29.11 59.70
CA ARG A 227 -26.97 28.67 61.07
C ARG A 227 -25.79 28.72 62.06
N THR A 228 -25.79 29.71 62.97
CA THR A 228 -25.69 29.63 64.46
C THR A 228 -25.23 30.97 65.03
N GLY A 229 -25.86 31.42 66.13
CA GLY A 229 -25.41 32.53 66.97
C GLY A 229 -26.55 33.47 67.35
#